data_AF-A0A7V3I4K5-F1
#
_entry.id   AF-A0A7V3I4K5-F1
#
_cell.length_a   1.000
_cell.length_b   1.000
_cell.length_c   1.000
_cell.angle_alpha   90.00
_cell.angle_beta   90.00
_cell.angle_gamma   90.00
#
_symmetry.space_group_name_H-M   'P 1'
#
loop_
_entity.id
_entity.type
_entity.pdbx_description
1 polymer ?
#
loop_
_entity_poly.entity_id
_entity_poly.type
_entity_poly.pdbx_seq_one_letter_code
_entity_poly.pdbx_strand_id
1 'polypeptide(L)'
;MSAHKWQFASRFRRHAFGWRSDTPVQRIKEAVSEIKQVARKEPVLAAEGAITLLEKLSPALEQVDSSSGALGSAVNKAIDTLVPIIIKADVEPKLRQRWLERLWQALQDDEMPYIELLGDYWGELCVTPELASRWADEFMPVVESVWSLNASGHG
;
A
#
# COMPACT_ATOMS: atom_id res chain seq x y z
N MET A 1 -5.60 24.21 11.42
CA MET A 1 -4.65 23.21 11.95
C MET A 1 -3.68 22.87 10.84
N SER A 2 -2.36 22.96 11.06
CA SER A 2 -1.42 22.55 10.01
C SER A 2 -1.45 21.02 9.92
N ALA A 3 -1.64 20.48 8.73
CA ALA A 3 -1.53 19.03 8.51
C ALA A 3 -0.17 18.53 9.03
N HIS A 4 -0.17 17.37 9.68
CA HIS A 4 1.08 16.75 10.14
C HIS A 4 2.03 16.56 8.95
N LYS A 5 3.28 17.02 9.11
CA LYS A 5 4.27 16.96 8.04
C LYS A 5 5.13 15.70 8.19
N TRP A 6 4.76 14.66 7.46
CA TRP A 6 5.55 13.44 7.35
C TRP A 6 6.92 13.71 6.73
N GLN A 7 7.99 13.30 7.42
CA GLN A 7 9.36 13.45 6.92
C GLN A 7 9.59 12.54 5.71
N PHE A 8 9.09 11.31 5.78
CA PHE A 8 9.22 10.35 4.69
C PHE A 8 8.60 10.83 3.38
N ALA A 9 7.51 11.61 3.42
CA ALA A 9 6.74 11.95 2.22
C ALA A 9 7.58 12.69 1.15
N SER A 10 8.53 13.51 1.59
CA SER A 10 9.47 14.21 0.69
C SER A 10 10.54 13.31 0.06
N ARG A 11 10.82 12.16 0.70
CA ARG A 11 11.84 11.18 0.31
C ARG A 11 11.30 10.16 -0.69
N PHE A 12 10.00 9.89 -0.67
CA PHE A 12 9.32 9.01 -1.62
C PHE A 12 8.54 9.82 -2.68
N ARG A 13 9.30 10.53 -3.52
CA ARG A 13 8.78 11.14 -4.76
C ARG A 13 8.97 10.13 -5.90
N ARG A 14 8.22 10.30 -7.00
CA ARG A 14 8.38 9.45 -8.18
C ARG A 14 9.85 9.48 -8.64
N HIS A 15 10.42 8.31 -8.92
CA HIS A 15 11.83 8.10 -9.27
C HIS A 15 12.83 8.75 -8.30
N ALA A 16 12.51 8.79 -7.00
CA ALA A 16 13.39 9.41 -5.99
C ALA A 16 14.70 8.64 -5.76
N PHE A 17 14.75 7.36 -6.15
CA PHE A 17 15.91 6.51 -5.98
C PHE A 17 16.50 6.11 -7.34
N GLY A 18 17.82 5.91 -7.39
CA GLY A 18 18.47 5.26 -8.52
C GLY A 18 18.52 3.74 -8.35
N TRP A 19 19.31 3.05 -9.16
CA TRP A 19 19.35 1.58 -9.22
C TRP A 19 19.73 0.86 -7.91
N ARG A 20 20.40 1.52 -6.95
CA ARG A 20 20.88 0.87 -5.71
C ARG A 20 19.77 0.69 -4.68
N SER A 21 19.68 -0.49 -4.08
CA SER A 21 18.63 -0.85 -3.13
C SER A 21 18.90 -0.46 -1.65
N ASP A 22 20.14 -0.18 -1.25
CA ASP A 22 20.46 0.12 0.16
C ASP A 22 19.72 1.34 0.72
N THR A 23 19.73 2.44 -0.03
CA THR A 23 19.09 3.71 0.37
C THR A 23 17.56 3.57 0.46
N PRO A 24 16.83 3.07 -0.55
CA PRO A 24 15.39 2.89 -0.43
C PRO A 24 15.01 1.95 0.71
N VAL A 25 15.73 0.84 0.90
CA VAL A 25 15.50 -0.08 2.04
C VAL A 25 15.64 0.64 3.39
N GLN A 26 16.66 1.48 3.54
CA GLN A 26 16.83 2.30 4.74
C GLN A 26 15.67 3.29 4.92
N ARG A 27 15.26 3.99 3.84
CA ARG A 27 14.16 4.98 3.91
C ARG A 27 12.82 4.34 4.27
N ILE A 28 12.55 3.12 3.81
CA ILE A 28 11.33 2.39 4.16
C ILE A 28 11.30 2.12 5.67
N LYS A 29 12.41 1.63 6.24
CA LYS A 29 12.51 1.37 7.69
C LYS A 29 12.34 2.63 8.53
N GLU A 30 12.91 3.76 8.08
CA GLU A 30 12.76 5.06 8.74
C GLU A 30 11.30 5.52 8.72
N ALA A 31 10.63 5.42 7.57
CA ALA A 31 9.22 5.82 7.41
C ALA A 31 8.27 4.97 8.27
N VAL A 32 8.47 3.65 8.28
CA VAL A 32 7.71 2.73 9.16
C VAL A 32 7.93 3.08 10.64
N SER A 33 9.17 3.41 11.02
CA SER A 33 9.48 3.80 12.40
C SER A 33 8.81 5.12 12.79
N GLU A 34 8.78 6.10 11.89
CA GLU A 34 8.07 7.38 12.07
C GLU A 34 6.57 7.14 12.30
N ILE A 35 5.91 6.36 11.43
CA ILE A 35 4.48 6.03 11.55
C ILE A 35 4.19 5.31 12.86
N LYS A 36 5.01 4.32 13.25
CA LYS A 36 4.85 3.60 14.52
C LYS A 36 4.96 4.49 15.75
N GLN A 37 5.76 5.55 15.70
CA GLN A 37 5.87 6.51 16.80
C GLN A 37 4.59 7.33 16.93
N VAL A 38 4.04 7.81 15.80
CA VAL A 38 2.77 8.56 15.77
C VAL A 38 1.60 7.68 16.21
N ALA A 39 1.58 6.41 15.81
CA ALA A 39 0.51 5.46 16.13
C ALA A 39 0.26 5.27 17.63
N ARG A 40 1.25 5.58 18.48
CA ARG A 40 1.12 5.49 19.95
C ARG A 40 0.22 6.57 20.55
N LYS A 41 0.03 7.69 19.85
CA LYS A 41 -0.71 8.86 20.33
C LYS A 41 -1.87 9.22 19.43
N GLU A 42 -1.67 9.12 18.11
CA GLU A 42 -2.62 9.55 17.10
C GLU A 42 -2.82 8.41 16.07
N PRO A 43 -3.58 7.36 16.41
CA PRO A 43 -3.70 6.15 15.60
C PRO A 43 -4.31 6.41 14.21
N VAL A 44 -5.33 7.27 14.12
CA VAL A 44 -5.96 7.65 12.84
C VAL A 44 -4.98 8.40 11.95
N LEU A 45 -4.21 9.33 12.52
CA LEU A 45 -3.18 10.05 11.78
C LEU A 45 -2.10 9.08 11.27
N ALA A 46 -1.66 8.14 12.10
CA ALA A 46 -0.69 7.14 11.70
C ALA A 46 -1.20 6.24 10.58
N ALA A 47 -2.47 5.84 10.61
CA ALA A 47 -3.10 5.10 9.51
C ALA A 47 -3.12 5.92 8.21
N GLU A 48 -3.49 7.20 8.26
CA GLU A 48 -3.40 8.10 7.11
C GLU A 48 -1.95 8.20 6.55
N GLY A 49 -0.96 8.23 7.45
CA GLY A 49 0.46 8.18 7.10
C GLY A 49 0.87 6.85 6.45
N ALA A 50 0.33 5.73 6.94
CA ALA A 50 0.53 4.40 6.37
C ALA A 50 -0.02 4.31 4.94
N ILE A 51 -1.24 4.78 4.70
CA ILE A 51 -1.82 4.88 3.34
C ILE A 51 -0.91 5.71 2.45
N THR A 52 -0.50 6.90 2.93
CA THR A 52 0.36 7.81 2.16
C THR A 52 1.72 7.21 1.83
N LEU A 53 2.30 6.39 2.72
CA LEU A 53 3.56 5.71 2.44
C LEU A 53 3.36 4.63 1.37
N LEU A 54 2.33 3.78 1.51
CA LEU A 54 2.05 2.68 0.58
C LEU A 54 1.82 3.17 -0.85
N GLU A 55 1.04 4.23 -1.05
CA GLU A 55 0.84 4.89 -2.35
C GLU A 55 2.14 5.36 -3.01
N LYS A 56 3.14 5.68 -2.18
CA LYS A 56 4.39 6.28 -2.63
C LYS A 56 5.49 5.26 -2.89
N LEU A 57 5.33 4.01 -2.46
CA LEU A 57 6.37 3.00 -2.60
C LEU A 57 6.63 2.71 -4.07
N SER A 58 5.62 2.21 -4.79
CA SER A 58 5.77 1.82 -6.20
C SER A 58 6.43 2.90 -7.09
N PRO A 59 5.87 4.12 -7.20
CA PRO A 59 6.44 5.14 -8.09
C PRO A 59 7.82 5.63 -7.63
N ALA A 60 8.16 5.53 -6.34
CA ALA A 60 9.48 5.92 -5.86
C ALA A 60 10.55 4.87 -6.17
N LEU A 61 10.16 3.59 -6.18
CA LEU A 61 11.04 2.43 -6.28
C LEU A 61 11.23 1.90 -7.71
N GLU A 62 10.46 2.39 -8.67
CA GLU A 62 10.44 1.95 -10.08
C GLU A 62 11.82 1.79 -10.75
N GLN A 63 12.79 2.63 -10.38
CA GLN A 63 14.15 2.63 -10.96
C GLN A 63 15.16 1.78 -10.17
N VAL A 64 14.74 1.13 -9.08
CA VAL A 64 15.61 0.39 -8.17
C VAL A 64 15.72 -1.06 -8.62
N ASP A 65 16.94 -1.59 -8.69
CA ASP A 65 17.15 -3.00 -8.97
C ASP A 65 16.63 -3.87 -7.81
N SER A 66 15.63 -4.69 -8.12
CA SER A 66 14.98 -5.62 -7.18
C SER A 66 15.55 -7.04 -7.24
N SER A 67 16.53 -7.32 -8.11
CA SER A 67 17.06 -8.66 -8.37
C SER A 67 17.59 -9.39 -7.13
N SER A 68 18.10 -8.65 -6.14
CA SER A 68 18.63 -9.23 -4.89
C SER A 68 17.53 -9.66 -3.90
N GLY A 69 16.27 -9.30 -4.15
CA GLY A 69 15.13 -9.56 -3.26
C GLY A 69 15.11 -8.73 -1.97
N ALA A 70 16.19 -8.01 -1.64
CA ALA A 70 16.28 -7.21 -0.42
C ALA A 70 15.24 -6.09 -0.38
N LEU A 71 14.96 -5.47 -1.54
CA LEU A 71 13.95 -4.43 -1.65
C LEU A 71 12.53 -4.98 -1.43
N GLY A 72 12.17 -6.06 -2.13
CA GLY A 72 10.87 -6.72 -1.96
C GLY A 72 10.64 -7.18 -0.53
N SER A 73 11.65 -7.80 0.11
CA SER A 73 11.56 -8.18 1.53
C SER A 73 11.34 -6.97 2.46
N ALA A 74 11.95 -5.82 2.16
CA ALA A 74 11.75 -4.62 2.95
C ALA A 74 10.35 -4.02 2.77
N VAL A 75 9.81 -4.04 1.55
CA VAL A 75 8.45 -3.58 1.26
C VAL A 75 7.42 -4.49 1.91
N ASN A 76 7.53 -5.82 1.77
CA ASN A 76 6.60 -6.78 2.37
C ASN A 76 6.55 -6.61 3.89
N LYS A 77 7.72 -6.50 4.55
CA LYS A 77 7.78 -6.22 6.00
C LYS A 77 7.14 -4.88 6.38
N ALA A 78 7.23 -3.87 5.51
CA ALA A 78 6.55 -2.60 5.73
C ALA A 78 5.03 -2.80 5.65
N ILE A 79 4.52 -3.51 4.63
CA ILE A 79 3.10 -3.85 4.49
C ILE A 79 2.60 -4.60 5.73
N ASP A 80 3.27 -5.68 6.14
CA ASP A 80 2.92 -6.48 7.33
C ASP A 80 2.84 -5.64 8.60
N THR A 81 3.64 -4.57 8.68
CA THR A 81 3.68 -3.67 9.84
C THR A 81 2.59 -2.60 9.77
N LEU A 82 2.31 -2.07 8.58
CA LEU A 82 1.42 -0.93 8.36
C LEU A 82 -0.06 -1.34 8.28
N VAL A 83 -0.35 -2.50 7.69
CA VAL A 83 -1.72 -3.03 7.56
C VAL A 83 -2.42 -3.12 8.93
N PRO A 84 -1.82 -3.69 10.00
CA PRO A 84 -2.45 -3.69 11.32
C PRO A 84 -2.69 -2.31 11.92
N ILE A 85 -1.88 -1.29 11.55
CA ILE A 85 -2.09 0.10 12.00
C ILE A 85 -3.33 0.69 11.31
N ILE A 86 -3.48 0.43 10.01
CA ILE A 86 -4.65 0.86 9.22
C ILE A 86 -5.91 0.19 9.77
N ILE A 87 -5.91 -1.13 9.92
CA ILE A 87 -7.08 -1.90 10.40
C ILE A 87 -7.57 -1.40 11.75
N LYS A 88 -6.66 -1.16 12.70
CA LYS A 88 -6.99 -0.75 14.08
C LYS A 88 -7.49 0.69 14.23
N ALA A 89 -7.29 1.55 13.23
CA ALA A 89 -7.74 2.93 13.32
C ALA A 89 -9.28 2.96 13.30
N ASP A 90 -9.92 3.54 14.30
CA ASP A 90 -11.38 3.73 14.30
C ASP A 90 -11.72 5.00 13.51
N VAL A 91 -12.38 4.82 12.36
CA VAL A 91 -12.70 5.91 11.43
C VAL A 91 -14.07 5.70 10.81
N GLU A 92 -14.69 6.79 10.38
CA GLU A 92 -15.96 6.72 9.66
C GLU A 92 -15.84 5.88 8.37
N PRO A 93 -16.88 5.13 7.99
CA PRO A 93 -16.87 4.29 6.79
C PRO A 93 -16.48 5.04 5.51
N LYS A 94 -16.83 6.33 5.40
CA LYS A 94 -16.46 7.17 4.25
C LYS A 94 -14.95 7.40 4.14
N LEU A 95 -14.27 7.62 5.26
CA LEU A 95 -12.82 7.78 5.27
C LEU A 95 -12.13 6.45 4.97
N ARG A 96 -12.63 5.35 5.54
CA ARG A 96 -12.16 3.99 5.25
C ARG A 96 -12.24 3.69 3.76
N GLN A 97 -13.39 3.94 3.15
CA GLN A 97 -13.60 3.73 1.72
C GLN A 97 -12.59 4.52 0.90
N ARG A 98 -12.37 5.80 1.22
CA ARG A 98 -11.39 6.65 0.53
C ARG A 98 -9.96 6.10 0.64
N TRP A 99 -9.60 5.50 1.78
CA TRP A 99 -8.30 4.83 1.92
C TRP A 99 -8.17 3.62 1.01
N LEU A 100 -9.22 2.80 0.89
CA LEU A 100 -9.21 1.64 0.00
C LEU A 100 -9.15 2.08 -1.47
N GLU A 101 -9.90 3.11 -1.88
CA GLU A 101 -9.85 3.65 -3.25
C GLU A 101 -8.42 4.10 -3.62
N ARG A 102 -7.73 4.72 -2.67
CA ARG A 102 -6.34 5.15 -2.80
C ARG A 102 -5.34 3.99 -2.90
N LEU A 103 -5.50 2.97 -2.06
CA LEU A 103 -4.65 1.76 -2.13
C LEU A 103 -4.92 0.98 -3.41
N TRP A 104 -6.17 0.94 -3.87
CA TRP A 104 -6.54 0.27 -5.11
C TRP A 104 -5.87 0.97 -6.30
N GLN A 105 -5.96 2.30 -6.37
CA GLN A 105 -5.24 3.06 -7.39
C GLN A 105 -3.73 2.78 -7.35
N ALA A 106 -3.13 2.73 -6.16
CA ALA A 106 -1.71 2.41 -6.02
C ALA A 106 -1.36 1.02 -6.55
N LEU A 107 -2.21 0.01 -6.31
CA LEU A 107 -2.06 -1.33 -6.87
C LEU A 107 -2.22 -1.36 -8.39
N GLN A 108 -3.14 -0.57 -8.94
CA GLN A 108 -3.32 -0.45 -10.40
C GLN A 108 -2.13 0.22 -11.07
N ASP A 109 -1.49 1.17 -10.38
CA ASP A 109 -0.30 1.87 -10.86
C ASP A 109 1.01 1.11 -10.57
N ASP A 110 0.94 -0.10 -9.99
CA ASP A 110 2.10 -0.90 -9.57
C ASP A 110 2.72 -1.67 -10.75
N GLU A 111 3.43 -0.96 -11.64
CA GLU A 111 4.04 -1.55 -12.85
C GLU A 111 4.97 -2.73 -12.55
N MET A 112 5.74 -2.62 -11.47
CA MET A 112 6.52 -3.72 -10.89
C MET A 112 5.84 -4.09 -9.57
N PRO A 113 5.49 -5.37 -9.31
CA PRO A 113 4.64 -5.77 -8.19
C PRO A 113 5.34 -5.63 -6.83
N TYR A 114 5.61 -4.41 -6.39
CA TYR A 114 6.25 -4.13 -5.12
C TYR A 114 5.26 -4.21 -3.97
N ILE A 115 4.01 -3.80 -4.21
CA ILE A 115 2.97 -3.72 -3.18
C ILE A 115 1.85 -4.74 -3.38
N GLU A 116 2.04 -5.73 -4.26
CA GLU A 116 1.08 -6.80 -4.55
C GLU A 116 0.55 -7.51 -3.29
N LEU A 117 1.39 -7.65 -2.26
CA LEU A 117 1.03 -8.27 -0.97
C LEU A 117 -0.15 -7.56 -0.27
N LEU A 118 -0.43 -6.28 -0.59
CA LEU A 118 -1.63 -5.59 -0.08
C LEU A 118 -2.93 -6.29 -0.51
N GLY A 119 -2.94 -6.97 -1.66
CA GLY A 119 -4.09 -7.73 -2.14
C GLY A 119 -4.51 -8.83 -1.17
N ASP A 120 -3.54 -9.51 -0.55
CA ASP A 120 -3.80 -10.58 0.43
C ASP A 120 -4.51 -10.06 1.69
N TYR A 121 -4.30 -8.77 2.01
CA TYR A 121 -4.89 -8.11 3.17
C TYR A 121 -6.19 -7.36 2.86
N TRP A 122 -6.71 -7.39 1.62
CA TRP A 122 -7.81 -6.53 1.21
C TRP A 122 -9.08 -6.71 2.04
N GLY A 123 -9.44 -7.96 2.33
CA GLY A 123 -10.60 -8.28 3.16
C GLY A 123 -10.47 -7.73 4.59
N GLU A 124 -9.28 -7.81 5.18
CA GLU A 124 -9.01 -7.27 6.51
C GLU A 124 -9.03 -5.73 6.52
N LEU A 125 -8.47 -5.10 5.49
CA LEU A 125 -8.45 -3.65 5.31
C LEU A 125 -9.86 -3.05 5.21
N CYS A 126 -10.85 -3.83 4.73
CA CYS A 126 -12.25 -3.41 4.69
C CYS A 126 -12.87 -3.26 6.08
N VAL A 127 -12.40 -4.00 7.09
CA VAL A 127 -12.90 -4.02 8.48
C VAL A 127 -14.35 -4.49 8.66
N THR A 128 -15.28 -4.12 7.77
CA THR A 128 -16.69 -4.51 7.83
C THR A 128 -17.10 -5.38 6.65
N PRO A 129 -18.04 -6.34 6.84
CA PRO A 129 -18.56 -7.18 5.77
C PRO A 129 -19.20 -6.37 4.63
N GLU A 130 -19.88 -5.26 4.96
CA GLU A 130 -20.56 -4.42 3.96
C GLU A 130 -19.57 -3.76 3.01
N LEU A 131 -18.43 -3.30 3.53
CA LEU A 131 -17.39 -2.70 2.70
C LEU A 131 -16.64 -3.77 1.91
N ALA A 132 -16.38 -4.93 2.52
CA ALA A 132 -15.79 -6.08 1.82
C ALA A 132 -16.68 -6.55 0.66
N SER A 133 -18.00 -6.66 0.86
CA SER A 133 -18.96 -7.02 -0.18
C SER A 133 -18.95 -6.02 -1.33
N ARG A 134 -18.93 -4.72 -1.03
CA ARG A 134 -18.85 -3.68 -2.07
C ARG A 134 -17.59 -3.81 -2.93
N TRP A 135 -16.44 -4.02 -2.30
CA TRP A 135 -15.19 -4.21 -3.04
C TRP A 135 -15.18 -5.52 -3.84
N ALA A 136 -15.80 -6.59 -3.34
CA ALA A 136 -15.97 -7.81 -4.10
C ALA A 136 -16.80 -7.58 -5.37
N ASP A 137 -17.88 -6.81 -5.28
CA ASP A 137 -18.70 -6.42 -6.45
C ASP A 137 -17.89 -5.57 -7.45
N GLU A 138 -17.04 -4.67 -6.95
CA GLU A 138 -16.18 -3.80 -7.77
C GLU A 138 -15.08 -4.59 -8.50
N PHE A 139 -14.56 -5.65 -7.90
CA PHE A 139 -13.55 -6.52 -8.52
C PHE A 139 -14.12 -7.53 -9.51
N MET A 140 -15.43 -7.85 -9.43
CA MET A 140 -16.07 -8.87 -10.25
C MET A 140 -15.79 -8.71 -11.76
N PRO A 141 -15.95 -7.52 -12.36
CA PRO A 141 -15.72 -7.36 -13.80
C PRO A 141 -14.27 -7.64 -14.20
N VAL A 142 -13.31 -7.28 -13.35
CA VAL A 142 -11.89 -7.52 -13.59
C VAL A 142 -11.59 -9.02 -13.53
N VAL A 143 -12.08 -9.73 -12.50
CA VAL A 143 -11.90 -11.18 -12.35
C VAL A 143 -12.52 -11.94 -13.53
N GLU A 144 -13.74 -11.60 -13.92
CA GLU A 144 -14.43 -12.22 -15.07
C GLU A 144 -13.64 -12.04 -16.37
N SER A 145 -13.10 -10.84 -16.61
CA SER A 145 -12.27 -10.58 -17.79
C SER A 145 -11.01 -11.46 -17.84
N VAL A 146 -10.28 -11.58 -16.73
CA VAL A 146 -9.06 -12.41 -16.65
C VAL A 146 -9.39 -13.90 -16.86
N TRP A 147 -10.49 -14.38 -16.28
CA TRP A 147 -10.89 -15.78 -16.43
C TRP A 147 -11.42 -16.12 -17.84
N SER A 148 -12.14 -15.19 -18.47
CA SER A 148 -12.64 -15.38 -19.84
C SER A 148 -11.52 -15.41 -20.89
N LEU A 149 -10.45 -14.61 -20.69
CA LEU A 149 -9.24 -14.63 -21.53
C LEU A 149 -8.47 -15.95 -21.42
N ASN A 150 -8.45 -16.56 -20.24
CA ASN A 150 -7.80 -17.87 -20.03
C ASN A 150 -8.63 -19.05 -20.59
N ALA A 151 -9.95 -18.90 -20.73
CA ALA A 151 -10.82 -19.94 -21.28
C ALA A 151 -10.68 -20.11 -22.81
N SER A 152 -10.07 -19.16 -23.52
CA SER A 152 -9.91 -19.18 -24.97
C SER A 152 -8.60 -19.84 -25.46
N GLY A 153 -7.79 -20.39 -24.55
CA GLY A 153 -6.43 -20.90 -24.82
C GLY A 153 -6.27 -22.41 -24.99
N HIS A 154 -7.33 -23.19 -25.20
CA HIS A 154 -7.23 -24.61 -25.50
C HIS A 154 -8.15 -25.00 -26.68
N GLY A 155 -7.57 -24.99 -27.88
CA GLY A 155 -8.10 -25.58 -29.10
C GLY A 155 -6.97 -26.22 -29.88
#